data_AF-A0A4Q5SIA9-F1
#
_entry.id   AF-A0A4Q5SIA9-F1
#
_cell.length_a   1.000
_cell.length_b   1.000
_cell.length_c   1.000
_cell.angle_alpha   90.00
_cell.angle_beta   90.00
_cell.angle_gamma   90.00
#
_symmetry.space_group_name_H-M   'P 1'
#
loop_
_entity.id
_entity.type
_entity.pdbx_description
1 polymer ?
#
loop_
_entity_poly.entity_id
_entity_poly.type
_entity_poly.pdbx_seq_one_letter_code
_entity_poly.pdbx_strand_id
1 'polypeptide(L)'
;MVRLLQHRASDGTRRVLAATDGAARFVRGFSDARSLAEAAIVRGIGLAALVEEAGYDDAVDLNAAAAAGELLAPIDHPDPAHVVVTGTGLT
;
A
#
# COMPACT_ATOMS: atom_id res chain seq x y z
N MET A 1 -13.50 2.56 6.01
CA MET A 1 -13.04 1.69 4.88
C MET A 1 -11.53 1.74 4.83
N VAL A 2 -10.82 0.65 4.52
CA VAL A 2 -9.35 0.67 4.41
C VAL A 2 -8.93 1.10 3.00
N ARG A 3 -7.96 2.02 2.91
CA ARG A 3 -7.29 2.43 1.67
C ARG A 3 -5.82 2.06 1.77
N LEU A 4 -5.30 1.37 0.77
CA LEU A 4 -3.88 1.01 0.73
C LEU A 4 -3.10 2.04 -0.08
N LEU A 5 -1.94 2.44 0.43
CA LEU A 5 -1.00 3.32 -0.26
C LEU A 5 0.39 2.69 -0.21
N GLN A 6 1.17 2.90 -1.26
CA GLN A 6 2.56 2.48 -1.28
C GLN A 6 3.46 3.68 -1.00
N HIS A 7 4.51 3.47 -0.21
CA HIS A 7 5.46 4.49 0.19
C HIS A 7 6.88 4.02 -0.03
N ARG A 8 7.74 4.96 -0.40
CA ARG A 8 9.19 4.78 -0.52
C ARG A 8 9.88 5.88 0.26
N ALA A 9 10.57 5.47 1.32
CA ALA A 9 11.42 6.36 2.11
C ALA A 9 12.61 6.87 1.28
N SER A 10 13.28 7.91 1.79
CA SER A 10 14.43 8.53 1.15
C SER A 10 15.63 7.59 0.97
N ASP A 11 15.73 6.53 1.78
CA ASP A 11 16.73 5.46 1.66
C ASP A 11 16.34 4.38 0.63
N GLY A 12 15.17 4.52 -0.02
CA GLY A 12 14.64 3.56 -0.99
C GLY A 12 13.80 2.45 -0.38
N THR A 13 13.68 2.35 0.95
CA THR A 13 12.88 1.34 1.63
C THR A 13 11.41 1.49 1.26
N ARG A 14 10.80 0.39 0.82
CA ARG A 14 9.39 0.33 0.44
C ARG A 14 8.53 -0.22 1.56
N ARG A 15 7.39 0.43 1.82
CA ARG A 15 6.37 -0.03 2.76
C ARG A 15 4.97 0.23 2.22
N VAL A 16 4.00 -0.52 2.73
CA VAL A 16 2.58 -0.28 2.48
C VAL A 16 1.92 0.37 3.70
N LEU A 17 1.03 1.33 3.45
CA LEU A 17 0.22 1.97 4.46
C LEU A 17 -1.24 1.55 4.33
N ALA A 18 -1.91 1.49 5.47
CA ALA A 18 -3.35 1.47 5.55
C ALA A 18 -3.84 2.83 6.08
N ALA A 19 -4.61 3.52 5.25
CA ALA A 19 -5.34 4.72 5.62
C ALA A 19 -6.79 4.37 5.99
N THR A 20 -7.17 4.76 7.19
CA THR A 20 -8.54 4.69 7.72
C THR A 20 -9.06 6.09 7.98
N ASP A 21 -10.29 6.24 8.48
CA ASP A 21 -10.93 7.55 8.69
C ASP A 21 -10.21 8.43 9.74
N GLY A 22 -9.30 7.87 10.54
CA GLY A 22 -8.56 8.60 11.57
C GLY A 22 -7.05 8.76 11.35
N ALA A 23 -6.39 7.88 10.58
CA ALA A 23 -4.94 7.91 10.37
C ALA A 23 -4.48 7.02 9.21
N ALA A 24 -3.31 7.32 8.66
CA ALA A 24 -2.52 6.40 7.85
C ALA A 24 -1.38 5.83 8.67
N ARG A 25 -1.20 4.52 8.63
CA ARG A 25 -0.15 3.81 9.37
C ARG A 25 0.51 2.78 8.48
N PHE A 26 1.79 2.52 8.68
CA PHE A 26 2.48 1.43 8.00
C PHE A 26 1.93 0.07 8.47
N VAL A 27 1.71 -0.84 7.54
CA VAL A 27 1.31 -2.22 7.83
C VAL A 27 2.56 -3.05 8.10
N ARG A 28 2.59 -3.74 9.24
CA ARG A 28 3.75 -4.55 9.64
C ARG A 28 3.98 -5.71 8.70
N GLY A 29 5.25 -5.98 8.38
CA GLY A 29 5.64 -7.18 7.63
C GLY A 29 5.36 -7.15 6.12
N PHE A 30 4.91 -6.02 5.56
CA PHE A 30 4.62 -5.90 4.13
C PHE A 30 5.29 -4.68 3.49
N SER A 31 5.89 -4.87 2.33
CA SER A 31 6.61 -3.85 1.56
C SER A 31 5.74 -3.14 0.52
N ASP A 32 4.65 -3.78 0.08
CA ASP A 32 3.83 -3.35 -1.05
C ASP A 32 2.43 -4.00 -0.99
N ALA A 33 1.50 -3.47 -1.78
CA ALA A 33 0.13 -3.96 -1.83
C ALA A 33 0.03 -5.38 -2.42
N ARG A 34 0.96 -5.74 -3.32
CA ARG A 34 0.98 -7.05 -3.98
C ARG A 34 1.29 -8.18 -3.00
N SER A 35 2.37 -8.07 -2.24
CA SER A 35 2.77 -9.07 -1.23
C SER A 35 1.70 -9.23 -0.15
N LEU A 36 1.05 -8.13 0.25
CA LEU A 36 -0.12 -8.17 1.14
C LEU A 36 -1.29 -8.97 0.51
N ALA A 37 -1.61 -8.71 -0.75
CA ALA A 37 -2.67 -9.43 -1.46
C ALA A 37 -2.34 -10.93 -1.65
N GLU A 38 -1.11 -11.26 -2.02
CA GLU A 38 -0.65 -12.65 -2.14
C GLU A 38 -0.79 -13.40 -0.81
N ALA A 39 -0.39 -12.79 0.30
CA ALA A 39 -0.57 -13.37 1.64
C ALA A 39 -2.05 -13.54 2.01
N ALA A 40 -2.91 -12.57 1.68
CA ALA A 40 -4.34 -12.66 1.93
C ALA A 40 -4.98 -13.83 1.17
N ILE A 41 -4.58 -14.01 -0.10
CA ILE A 41 -5.01 -15.13 -0.96
C ILE A 41 -4.59 -16.47 -0.38
N VAL A 42 -3.31 -16.62 -0.01
CA VAL A 42 -2.79 -17.87 0.58
C VAL A 42 -3.54 -18.24 1.86
N ARG A 43 -3.95 -17.22 2.65
CA ARG A 43 -4.64 -17.42 3.92
C ARG A 43 -6.17 -17.51 3.78
N GLY A 44 -6.73 -17.21 2.60
CA GLY A 44 -8.17 -17.21 2.37
C GLY A 44 -8.94 -16.13 3.15
N ILE A 45 -8.30 -15.00 3.45
CA ILE A 45 -8.93 -13.87 4.18
C ILE A 45 -8.92 -12.59 3.35
N GLY A 46 -9.76 -11.61 3.74
CA GLY A 46 -9.78 -10.30 3.09
C GLY A 46 -8.60 -9.41 3.47
N LEU A 47 -8.23 -8.45 2.60
CA LEU A 47 -7.14 -7.50 2.84
C LEU A 47 -7.32 -6.71 4.15
N ALA A 48 -8.53 -6.26 4.46
CA ALA A 48 -8.80 -5.52 5.70
C ALA A 48 -8.53 -6.39 6.94
N ALA A 49 -8.92 -7.66 6.92
CA ALA A 49 -8.66 -8.58 8.01
C ALA A 49 -7.15 -8.84 8.16
N LEU A 50 -6.44 -9.06 7.05
CA LEU A 50 -4.99 -9.25 7.08
C LEU A 50 -4.24 -8.04 7.62
N VAL A 51 -4.65 -6.83 7.26
CA VAL A 51 -4.05 -5.58 7.76
C VAL A 51 -4.21 -5.44 9.27
N GLU A 52 -5.41 -5.73 9.79
CA GLU A 52 -5.65 -5.69 11.25
C GLU A 52 -4.85 -6.77 12.00
N GLU A 53 -4.75 -7.98 11.44
CA GLU A 53 -3.96 -9.07 12.05
C GLU A 53 -2.45 -8.82 12.01
N ALA A 54 -1.94 -8.24 10.92
CA ALA A 54 -0.54 -7.86 10.82
C ALA A 54 -0.19 -6.75 11.82
N GLY A 55 -1.13 -5.85 12.05
CA GLY A 55 -0.96 -4.69 12.91
C GLY A 55 -0.18 -3.57 12.24
N TYR A 56 0.09 -2.52 13.03
CA TYR A 56 0.54 -1.23 12.54
C TYR A 56 1.84 -0.77 13.19
N ASP A 57 2.71 -0.14 12.41
CA ASP A 57 3.82 0.67 12.92
C ASP A 57 3.40 2.15 12.97
N ASP A 58 4.35 3.05 12.74
CA ASP A 58 4.17 4.48 12.92
C ASP A 58 3.06 5.06 12.04
N ALA A 59 2.42 6.11 12.57
CA ALA A 59 1.51 6.95 11.82
C ALA A 59 2.28 7.83 10.84
N VAL A 60 1.63 8.14 9.72
CA VAL A 60 2.21 8.92 8.62
C VAL A 60 1.30 10.09 8.29
N ASP A 61 1.89 11.28 8.20
CA ASP A 61 1.26 12.43 7.57
C ASP A 61 1.30 12.23 6.05
N LEU A 62 0.14 11.87 5.48
CA LEU A 62 0.00 11.64 4.05
C LEU A 62 0.27 12.90 3.22
N ASN A 63 -0.04 14.09 3.75
CA ASN A 63 0.20 15.34 3.01
C ASN A 63 1.69 15.63 2.94
N ALA A 64 2.41 15.44 4.05
CA ALA A 64 3.86 15.57 4.07
C ALA A 64 4.54 14.54 3.15
N ALA A 65 4.12 13.26 3.22
CA ALA A 65 4.66 12.20 2.36
C ALA A 65 4.37 12.46 0.86
N ALA A 66 3.19 12.99 0.52
CA ALA A 66 2.86 13.38 -0.85
C ALA A 66 3.72 14.55 -1.32
N ALA A 67 3.88 15.59 -0.50
CA ALA A 67 4.72 16.75 -0.81
C ALA A 67 6.21 16.38 -0.96
N ALA A 68 6.67 15.38 -0.22
CA ALA A 68 8.03 14.84 -0.31
C ALA A 68 8.23 13.89 -1.51
N GLY A 69 7.18 13.53 -2.26
CA GLY A 69 7.27 12.59 -3.38
C GLY A 69 7.52 11.14 -2.95
N GLU A 70 7.17 10.80 -1.71
CA GLU A 70 7.42 9.48 -1.13
C GLU A 70 6.27 8.49 -1.40
N LEU A 71 5.12 8.96 -1.89
CA LEU A 71 4.02 8.08 -2.28
C LEU A 71 4.25 7.50 -3.68
N LEU A 72 3.98 6.21 -3.81
CA LEU A 72 4.07 5.47 -5.06
C LEU A 72 2.68 5.17 -5.63
N ALA A 73 2.66 4.61 -6.85
CA ALA A 73 1.44 4.05 -7.43
C ALA A 73 0.80 3.02 -6.47
N PRO A 74 -0.55 2.95 -6.39
CA PRO A 74 -1.24 2.03 -5.48
C PRO A 74 -0.92 0.55 -5.70
N ILE A 75 -0.52 0.21 -6.93
CA ILE A 75 -0.05 -1.11 -7.31
C ILE A 75 1.08 -0.96 -8.34
N ASP A 76 2.09 -1.80 -8.22
CA ASP A 76 3.18 -1.95 -9.19
C ASP A 76 3.72 -3.39 -9.16
N HIS A 77 4.76 -3.65 -9.96
CA HIS A 77 5.39 -4.96 -10.03
C HIS A 77 6.90 -4.77 -10.21
N PRO A 78 7.75 -5.62 -9.61
CA PRO A 78 9.20 -5.54 -9.77
C PRO A 78 9.64 -5.69 -11.24
N ASP A 79 8.88 -6.46 -12.02
CA ASP A 79 8.95 -6.45 -13.48
C ASP A 79 7.83 -5.57 -14.07
N PRO A 80 8.15 -4.41 -14.65
CA PRO A 80 7.16 -3.46 -15.16
C PRO A 80 6.32 -4.01 -16.33
N ALA A 81 6.76 -5.08 -17.02
CA ALA A 81 5.99 -5.69 -18.09
C ALA A 81 4.69 -6.37 -17.60
N HIS A 82 4.54 -6.57 -16.29
CA HIS A 82 3.40 -7.25 -15.68
C HIS A 82 2.35 -6.30 -15.09
N VAL A 83 2.45 -4.98 -15.35
CA VAL A 83 1.43 -4.00 -14.94
C VAL A 83 0.99 -3.17 -16.13
N VAL A 84 -0.30 -3.26 -16.45
CA VAL A 84 -0.94 -2.46 -17.48
C VAL A 84 -2.04 -1.63 -16.83
N VAL A 85 -1.90 -0.30 -16.90
CA VAL A 85 -2.93 0.64 -16.45
C VAL A 85 -3.62 1.19 -17.69
N THR A 86 -4.88 0.83 -17.90
CA THR A 86 -5.68 1.31 -19.04
C THR A 86 -6.87 2.13 -18.56
N GLY A 87 -7.11 3.25 -19.23
CA GLY A 87 -8.35 4.01 -19.09
C GLY A 87 -9.35 3.60 -20.16
N THR A 88 -10.64 3.51 -19.82
CA THR A 88 -11.70 3.21 -20.79
C THR A 88 -12.09 4.41 -21.64
N GLY A 89 -11.56 5.61 -21.35
CA GLY A 89 -11.83 6.83 -22.09
C GLY A 89 -13.30 7.28 -22.05
N LEU A 90 -14.08 6.80 -21.08
CA LEU A 90 -15.53 7.02 -20.98
C LEU A 90 -15.92 8.29 -20.20
N THR A 91 -15.01 9.25 -20.08
CA THR A 91 -15.16 10.45 -19.22
C THR A 91 -15.09 11.72 -20.03
#